data_AF-A0AAJ1MQQ0-F1
#
_entry.id   AF-A0AAJ1MQQ0-F1
#
_cell.length_a   1.000
_cell.length_b   1.000
_cell.length_c   1.000
_cell.angle_alpha   90.00
_cell.angle_beta   90.00
_cell.angle_gamma   90.00
#
_symmetry.space_group_name_H-M   'P 1'
#
loop_
_entity.id
_entity.type
_entity.pdbx_description
1 polymer ?
#
loop_
_entity_poly.entity_id
_entity_poly.type
_entity_poly.pdbx_seq_one_letter_code
_entity_poly.pdbx_strand_id
1 'polypeptide(L)'
;MAFITGSGTTIQFGKESGFAISANPTTLINHTNEGISVSVSKGDEGSLLASKTPTSRDLLSIGVDGSISFILRPEFAGLLFHLALGGSDNCTQIDESEWFQHSLYLCDVNQNLPSTTIIIDRKAVVKKYPGCTISSLSLTCAAGDFVKGSIDLKGVKEETGSLNTSVPNFSIPSYKCISATFSVGGSIFDISSASLKIDNALEESPKTYSSGLYSGQPQHGKRSVTLDFEIPYSSAIEDFKSNYLITENNTEVILTFASSISDYKIEVIISNLSVNDVSANIGGTGILTASISGEALSVGDTEPIEVNITDKTSTPYGE
;
A
#
# COMPACT_ATOMS: atom_id res chain seq x y z
N MET A 1 -7.48 19.05 -33.10
CA MET A 1 -7.38 18.47 -31.75
C MET A 1 -6.53 17.22 -31.83
N ALA A 2 -5.40 17.18 -31.12
CA ALA A 2 -4.60 15.97 -31.02
C ALA A 2 -5.10 15.16 -29.82
N PHE A 3 -5.35 13.87 -30.02
CA PHE A 3 -5.71 12.96 -28.94
C PHE A 3 -4.44 12.55 -28.19
N ILE A 4 -4.47 12.60 -26.86
CA ILE A 4 -3.35 12.23 -25.99
C ILE A 4 -3.52 10.78 -25.56
N THR A 5 -2.46 9.98 -25.67
CA THR A 5 -2.43 8.60 -25.17
C THR A 5 -1.77 8.55 -23.79
N GLY A 6 -2.18 7.57 -22.97
CA GLY A 6 -1.61 7.35 -21.63
C GLY A 6 -0.17 6.82 -21.63
N SER A 7 0.34 6.29 -22.74
CA SER A 7 1.73 5.82 -22.82
C SER A 7 2.72 6.98 -22.66
N GLY A 8 3.61 6.93 -21.65
CA GLY A 8 4.56 8.00 -21.36
C GLY A 8 4.02 9.10 -20.44
N THR A 9 2.89 8.85 -19.74
CA THR A 9 2.61 9.58 -18.50
C THR A 9 3.60 9.14 -17.42
N THR A 10 3.80 9.98 -16.41
CA THR A 10 4.74 9.68 -15.32
C THR A 10 4.14 10.05 -13.97
N ILE A 11 4.49 9.26 -12.94
CA ILE A 11 4.10 9.51 -11.56
C ILE A 11 5.35 9.48 -10.70
N GLN A 12 5.56 10.53 -9.91
CA GLN A 12 6.72 10.66 -9.02
C GLN A 12 6.28 10.95 -7.59
N PHE A 13 6.94 10.32 -6.63
CA PHE A 13 6.68 10.46 -5.19
C PHE A 13 7.85 11.18 -4.52
N GLY A 14 7.54 12.04 -3.55
CA GLY A 14 8.52 12.68 -2.67
C GLY A 14 7.98 12.75 -1.25
N LYS A 15 8.70 12.19 -0.29
CA LYS A 15 8.31 12.25 1.12
C LYS A 15 8.34 13.70 1.61
N GLU A 16 7.31 14.09 2.35
CA GLU A 16 7.23 15.44 2.92
C GLU A 16 7.96 15.52 4.26
N SER A 17 8.63 16.65 4.52
CA SER A 17 9.24 16.94 5.83
C SER A 17 8.20 17.29 6.91
N GLY A 18 6.95 17.52 6.48
CA GLY A 18 5.80 17.81 7.33
C GLY A 18 4.53 17.83 6.50
N PHE A 19 3.38 17.62 7.13
CA PHE A 19 2.12 17.45 6.44
C PHE A 19 1.77 18.61 5.50
N ALA A 20 1.48 18.27 4.24
CA ALA A 20 1.10 19.19 3.17
C ALA A 20 2.18 20.23 2.81
N ILE A 21 3.44 19.98 3.22
CA ILE A 21 4.62 20.74 2.78
C ILE A 21 5.17 20.04 1.54
N SER A 22 5.00 20.67 0.38
CA SER A 22 5.44 20.09 -0.89
C SER A 22 6.92 19.71 -0.87
N ALA A 23 7.19 18.46 -1.21
CA ALA A 23 8.54 17.93 -1.39
C ALA A 23 8.90 17.78 -2.87
N ASN A 24 10.21 17.78 -3.14
CA ASN A 24 10.72 17.43 -4.46
C ASN A 24 10.70 15.90 -4.61
N PRO A 25 10.11 15.33 -5.68
CA PRO A 25 10.05 13.89 -5.80
C PRO A 25 11.43 13.26 -5.99
N THR A 26 11.61 12.10 -5.35
CA THR A 26 12.85 11.31 -5.34
C THR A 26 12.66 9.97 -6.04
N THR A 27 11.42 9.51 -6.18
CA THR A 27 11.11 8.14 -6.59
C THR A 27 10.10 8.14 -7.73
N LEU A 28 10.33 7.30 -8.74
CA LEU A 28 9.42 7.07 -9.86
C LEU A 28 8.54 5.85 -9.57
N ILE A 29 7.24 5.93 -9.90
CA ILE A 29 6.31 4.81 -9.73
C ILE A 29 6.00 4.17 -11.09
N ASN A 30 6.10 2.84 -11.16
CA ASN A 30 5.77 2.08 -12.36
C ASN A 30 4.27 1.77 -12.40
N HIS A 31 3.47 2.79 -12.75
CA HIS A 31 2.02 2.70 -12.71
C HIS A 31 1.43 1.94 -13.91
N THR A 32 0.33 1.24 -13.65
CA THR A 32 -0.54 0.62 -14.65
C THR A 32 -1.87 1.35 -14.77
N ASN A 33 -2.30 2.01 -13.69
CA ASN A 33 -3.51 2.83 -13.63
C ASN A 33 -3.35 3.97 -12.63
N GLU A 34 -4.03 5.08 -12.88
CA GLU A 34 -4.04 6.29 -12.05
C GLU A 34 -5.45 6.85 -11.99
N GLY A 35 -5.99 7.04 -10.79
CA GLY A 35 -7.36 7.50 -10.55
C GLY A 35 -7.47 8.65 -9.55
N ILE A 36 -6.41 9.45 -9.36
CA ILE A 36 -6.38 10.57 -8.42
C ILE A 36 -7.22 11.72 -8.96
N SER A 37 -8.17 12.18 -8.16
CA SER A 37 -9.09 13.25 -8.54
C SER A 37 -9.35 14.20 -7.39
N VAL A 38 -9.69 15.44 -7.74
CA VAL A 38 -10.11 16.45 -6.75
C VAL A 38 -11.56 16.21 -6.38
N SER A 39 -11.81 15.94 -5.09
CA SER A 39 -13.15 15.87 -4.52
C SER A 39 -13.55 17.27 -4.03
N VAL A 40 -14.74 17.75 -4.42
CA VAL A 40 -15.25 19.05 -3.97
C VAL A 40 -16.64 18.90 -3.39
N SER A 41 -16.85 19.45 -2.20
CA SER A 41 -18.20 19.57 -1.62
C SER A 41 -18.71 20.98 -1.83
N LYS A 42 -19.89 21.10 -2.43
CA LYS A 42 -20.59 22.38 -2.57
C LYS A 42 -21.90 22.32 -1.81
N GLY A 43 -22.20 23.36 -1.04
CA GLY A 43 -23.44 23.49 -0.30
C GLY A 43 -24.26 24.66 -0.77
N ASP A 44 -25.56 24.58 -0.49
CA ASP A 44 -26.51 25.64 -0.76
C ASP A 44 -26.80 26.35 0.57
N GLU A 45 -26.97 27.68 0.58
CA GLU A 45 -27.23 28.47 1.80
C GLU A 45 -28.58 28.14 2.49
N GLY A 46 -29.39 27.25 1.89
CA GLY A 46 -30.67 26.81 2.45
C GLY A 46 -31.77 27.89 2.43
N SER A 47 -31.58 28.99 1.69
CA SER A 47 -32.56 30.06 1.58
C SER A 47 -33.83 29.60 0.86
N LEU A 48 -34.95 29.60 1.58
CA LEU A 48 -36.29 29.24 1.07
C LEU A 48 -37.07 30.45 0.53
N LEU A 49 -36.48 31.65 0.58
CA LEU A 49 -37.16 32.90 0.23
C LEU A 49 -37.35 33.01 -1.29
N ALA A 50 -38.59 32.80 -1.73
CA ALA A 50 -39.10 33.07 -3.08
C ALA A 50 -38.30 32.44 -4.24
N SER A 51 -37.53 31.39 -3.98
CA SER A 51 -36.74 30.72 -5.03
C SER A 51 -37.32 29.35 -5.40
N LYS A 52 -37.31 29.04 -6.69
CA LYS A 52 -37.74 27.72 -7.22
C LYS A 52 -36.59 26.70 -7.24
N THR A 53 -35.35 27.17 -7.13
CA THR A 53 -34.09 26.40 -7.10
C THR A 53 -33.06 27.08 -6.19
N PRO A 54 -31.97 26.43 -5.78
CA PRO A 54 -30.88 27.10 -5.06
C PRO A 54 -30.35 28.32 -5.82
N THR A 55 -30.08 29.43 -5.11
CA THR A 55 -29.58 30.70 -5.67
C THR A 55 -28.07 30.67 -5.94
N SER A 56 -27.32 29.96 -5.11
CA SER A 56 -25.87 29.77 -5.22
C SER A 56 -25.47 28.40 -4.68
N ARG A 57 -24.30 27.94 -5.12
CA ARG A 57 -23.60 26.72 -4.65
C ARG A 57 -22.20 27.11 -4.22
N ASP A 58 -21.98 27.26 -2.94
CA ASP A 58 -20.69 27.70 -2.40
C ASP A 58 -19.78 26.50 -2.13
N LEU A 59 -18.48 26.70 -2.30
CA LEU A 59 -17.48 25.66 -2.09
C LEU A 59 -17.23 25.50 -0.58
N LEU A 60 -17.47 24.30 -0.06
CA LEU A 60 -17.36 23.98 1.37
C LEU A 60 -16.18 23.05 1.70
N SER A 61 -15.75 22.19 0.78
CA SER A 61 -14.47 21.46 0.88
C SER A 61 -13.79 21.33 -0.46
N ILE A 62 -12.48 21.22 -0.39
CA ILE A 62 -11.65 20.57 -1.39
C ILE A 62 -10.90 19.42 -0.70
N GLY A 63 -10.86 18.27 -1.35
CA GLY A 63 -10.01 17.14 -1.01
C GLY A 63 -9.43 16.53 -2.28
N VAL A 64 -8.53 15.57 -2.11
CA VAL A 64 -7.98 14.79 -3.21
C VAL A 64 -8.04 13.34 -2.80
N ASP A 65 -8.66 12.50 -3.63
CA ASP A 65 -8.80 11.08 -3.34
C ASP A 65 -8.56 10.29 -4.62
N GLY A 66 -8.07 9.06 -4.47
CA GLY A 66 -7.98 8.13 -5.58
C GLY A 66 -6.98 7.02 -5.32
N SER A 67 -6.76 6.22 -6.35
CA SER A 67 -5.90 5.06 -6.29
C SER A 67 -4.87 5.03 -7.41
N ILE A 68 -3.74 4.39 -7.13
CA ILE A 68 -2.69 4.11 -8.10
C ILE A 68 -2.45 2.61 -8.09
N SER A 69 -2.53 1.99 -9.28
CA SER A 69 -2.14 0.60 -9.47
C SER A 69 -0.76 0.54 -10.11
N PHE A 70 0.06 -0.44 -9.72
CA PHE A 70 1.45 -0.55 -10.15
C PHE A 70 1.92 -2.01 -10.22
N ILE A 71 3.05 -2.21 -10.88
CA ILE A 71 3.83 -3.46 -10.78
C ILE A 71 5.01 -3.18 -9.85
N LEU A 72 5.10 -3.91 -8.74
CA LEU A 72 6.07 -3.66 -7.68
C LEU A 72 7.51 -3.85 -8.20
N ARG A 73 8.36 -2.84 -7.96
CA ARG A 73 9.78 -2.87 -8.31
C ARG A 73 10.65 -2.52 -7.11
N PRO A 74 11.89 -3.05 -7.03
CA PRO A 74 12.80 -2.73 -5.93
C PRO A 74 13.02 -1.23 -5.71
N GLU A 75 13.12 -0.44 -6.77
CA GLU A 75 13.45 0.99 -6.69
C GLU A 75 12.44 1.86 -5.93
N PHE A 76 11.20 1.41 -5.76
CA PHE A 76 10.17 2.17 -5.04
C PHE A 76 9.48 1.38 -3.93
N ALA A 77 9.72 0.07 -3.82
CA ALA A 77 9.06 -0.76 -2.83
C ALA A 77 9.32 -0.27 -1.41
N GLY A 78 10.57 0.04 -1.06
CA GLY A 78 10.94 0.52 0.27
C GLY A 78 10.19 1.77 0.69
N LEU A 79 10.21 2.81 -0.15
CA LEU A 79 9.46 4.04 0.11
C LEU A 79 7.95 3.76 0.22
N LEU A 80 7.40 2.90 -0.63
CA LEU A 80 5.98 2.58 -0.62
C LEU A 80 5.55 1.90 0.69
N PHE A 81 6.30 0.89 1.15
CA PHE A 81 6.02 0.21 2.41
C PHE A 81 6.24 1.15 3.60
N HIS A 82 7.27 2.00 3.56
CA HIS A 82 7.47 3.01 4.58
C HIS A 82 6.29 3.99 4.68
N LEU A 83 5.78 4.48 3.55
CA LEU A 83 4.61 5.37 3.53
C LEU A 83 3.32 4.67 3.96
N ALA A 84 3.20 3.35 3.74
CA ALA A 84 2.01 2.58 4.08
C ALA A 84 1.99 2.15 5.56
N LEU A 85 3.13 1.72 6.11
CA LEU A 85 3.25 1.25 7.49
C LEU A 85 3.49 2.41 8.47
N GLY A 86 4.33 3.35 8.04
CA GLY A 86 4.65 4.59 8.73
C GLY A 86 5.50 4.48 10.00
N GLY A 87 5.84 3.27 10.45
CA GLY A 87 6.67 3.07 11.62
C GLY A 87 8.15 3.30 11.34
N SER A 88 8.99 2.88 12.28
CA SER A 88 10.43 2.98 12.14
C SER A 88 10.94 2.06 11.03
N ASP A 89 11.93 2.55 10.29
CA ASP A 89 12.75 1.76 9.37
C ASP A 89 14.12 1.51 10.02
N ASN A 90 14.37 0.25 10.39
CA ASN A 90 15.68 -0.16 10.87
C ASN A 90 16.54 -0.65 9.70
N CYS A 91 17.42 0.22 9.22
CA CYS A 91 18.38 -0.09 8.17
C CYS A 91 19.67 -0.69 8.76
N THR A 92 19.97 -1.93 8.40
CA THR A 92 21.17 -2.64 8.85
C THR A 92 21.97 -3.19 7.67
N GLN A 93 23.29 -3.02 7.70
CA GLN A 93 24.15 -3.55 6.64
C GLN A 93 24.35 -5.06 6.83
N ILE A 94 24.26 -5.83 5.74
CA ILE A 94 24.44 -7.28 5.77
C ILE A 94 25.93 -7.60 5.57
N ASP A 95 26.59 -8.19 6.57
CA ASP A 95 27.94 -8.77 6.51
C ASP A 95 29.01 -7.89 5.80
N GLU A 96 29.00 -6.58 6.07
CA GLU A 96 29.90 -5.58 5.42
C GLU A 96 29.81 -5.54 3.88
N SER A 97 28.71 -6.04 3.31
CA SER A 97 28.44 -6.04 1.88
C SER A 97 27.82 -4.72 1.40
N GLU A 98 27.59 -4.59 0.09
CA GLU A 98 26.83 -3.45 -0.47
C GLU A 98 25.31 -3.55 -0.23
N TRP A 99 24.85 -4.56 0.50
CA TRP A 99 23.44 -4.84 0.75
C TRP A 99 23.02 -4.44 2.15
N PHE A 100 21.80 -3.93 2.24
CA PHE A 100 21.16 -3.47 3.45
C PHE A 100 19.82 -4.17 3.60
N GLN A 101 19.48 -4.50 4.83
CA GLN A 101 18.15 -4.97 5.23
C GLN A 101 17.43 -3.84 5.94
N HIS A 102 16.24 -3.53 5.44
CA HIS A 102 15.30 -2.58 6.01
C HIS A 102 14.17 -3.34 6.67
N SER A 103 14.03 -3.22 7.99
CA SER A 103 12.92 -3.79 8.74
C SER A 103 11.90 -2.71 9.04
N LEU A 104 10.74 -2.79 8.37
CA LEU A 104 9.65 -1.82 8.44
C LEU A 104 8.51 -2.36 9.29
N TYR A 105 8.04 -1.52 10.21
CA TYR A 105 6.96 -1.83 11.15
C TYR A 105 5.80 -0.86 11.02
N LEU A 106 4.65 -1.25 11.57
CA LEU A 106 3.51 -0.36 11.73
C LEU A 106 3.86 0.80 12.69
N CYS A 107 3.42 2.03 12.39
CA CYS A 107 3.62 3.17 13.29
C CYS A 107 2.94 2.97 14.65
N ASP A 108 3.42 3.61 15.70
CA ASP A 108 2.78 3.53 17.03
C ASP A 108 1.38 4.14 17.02
N VAL A 109 0.56 3.77 18.02
CA VAL A 109 -0.84 4.24 18.17
C VAL A 109 -0.98 5.77 18.20
N ASN A 110 0.06 6.49 18.63
CA ASN A 110 0.05 7.96 18.75
C ASN A 110 0.91 8.65 17.68
N GLN A 111 1.31 7.93 16.63
CA GLN A 111 2.13 8.49 15.55
C GLN A 111 1.30 8.75 14.30
N ASN A 112 1.60 9.86 13.62
CA ASN A 112 0.97 10.15 12.35
C ASN A 112 1.65 9.35 11.23
N LEU A 113 0.85 8.86 10.28
CA LEU A 113 1.39 8.29 9.06
C LEU A 113 2.18 9.35 8.26
N PRO A 114 3.29 8.95 7.61
CA PRO A 114 4.04 9.82 6.73
C PRO A 114 3.16 10.40 5.62
N SER A 115 3.42 11.66 5.27
CA SER A 115 2.80 12.32 4.12
C SER A 115 3.77 12.36 2.95
N THR A 116 3.21 12.30 1.73
CA THR A 116 3.95 12.33 0.48
C THR A 116 3.36 13.35 -0.47
N THR A 117 4.21 13.98 -1.26
CA THR A 117 3.84 14.76 -2.43
C THR A 117 3.85 13.85 -3.65
N ILE A 118 2.74 13.82 -4.38
CA ILE A 118 2.62 13.07 -5.64
C ILE A 118 2.60 14.04 -6.81
N ILE A 119 3.45 13.82 -7.80
CA ILE A 119 3.45 14.56 -9.06
C ILE A 119 3.00 13.64 -10.18
N ILE A 120 2.00 14.08 -10.95
CA ILE A 120 1.43 13.33 -12.07
C ILE A 120 1.55 14.17 -13.34
N ASP A 121 2.21 13.63 -14.36
CA ASP A 121 2.21 14.19 -15.70
C ASP A 121 1.20 13.45 -16.59
N ARG A 122 0.09 14.13 -16.89
CA ARG A 122 -0.95 13.66 -17.82
C ARG A 122 -0.73 14.17 -19.24
N LYS A 123 0.48 14.65 -19.56
CA LYS A 123 0.96 15.27 -20.81
C LYS A 123 0.31 16.60 -21.20
N ALA A 124 -0.97 16.78 -20.89
CA ALA A 124 -1.65 18.07 -21.05
C ALA A 124 -1.25 19.04 -19.94
N VAL A 125 -1.04 18.52 -18.73
CA VAL A 125 -0.68 19.29 -17.55
C VAL A 125 0.03 18.39 -16.55
N VAL A 126 0.99 18.98 -15.84
CA VAL A 126 1.63 18.36 -14.68
C VAL A 126 0.96 18.90 -13.43
N LYS A 127 0.45 18.00 -12.59
CA LYS A 127 -0.23 18.32 -11.34
C LYS A 127 0.56 17.78 -10.16
N LYS A 128 0.49 18.50 -9.05
CA LYS A 128 1.14 18.16 -7.80
C LYS A 128 0.09 18.06 -6.71
N TYR A 129 0.16 17.01 -5.92
CA TYR A 129 -0.77 16.67 -4.85
C TYR A 129 0.03 16.52 -3.55
N PRO A 130 0.19 17.60 -2.77
CA PRO A 130 0.82 17.52 -1.46
C PRO A 130 -0.12 16.99 -0.37
N GLY A 131 0.45 16.48 0.71
CA GLY A 131 -0.27 15.97 1.87
C GLY A 131 -0.98 14.65 1.61
N CYS A 132 -0.54 13.86 0.64
CA CYS A 132 -1.10 12.54 0.38
C CYS A 132 -0.66 11.55 1.47
N THR A 133 -1.62 10.82 2.03
CA THR A 133 -1.40 9.75 3.01
C THR A 133 -2.00 8.45 2.44
N ILE A 134 -1.31 7.32 2.59
CA ILE A 134 -1.80 6.02 2.10
C ILE A 134 -2.86 5.49 3.05
N SER A 135 -4.09 5.33 2.55
CA SER A 135 -5.19 4.73 3.30
C SER A 135 -5.16 3.22 3.28
N SER A 136 -4.81 2.63 2.15
CA SER A 136 -4.70 1.18 2.01
C SER A 136 -3.58 0.83 1.04
N LEU A 137 -2.90 -0.29 1.30
CA LEU A 137 -1.97 -0.94 0.37
C LEU A 137 -2.47 -2.37 0.15
N SER A 138 -2.66 -2.74 -1.11
CA SER A 138 -3.01 -4.12 -1.50
C SER A 138 -1.96 -4.66 -2.45
N LEU A 139 -1.50 -5.88 -2.23
CA LEU A 139 -0.57 -6.62 -3.08
C LEU A 139 -1.23 -7.93 -3.48
N THR A 140 -1.20 -8.21 -4.77
CA THR A 140 -1.71 -9.45 -5.36
C THR A 140 -0.60 -10.13 -6.12
N CYS A 141 -0.43 -11.41 -5.86
CA CYS A 141 0.59 -12.24 -6.46
C CYS A 141 -0.04 -13.57 -6.89
N ALA A 142 0.16 -13.93 -8.15
CA ALA A 142 -0.24 -15.23 -8.69
C ALA A 142 1.01 -15.94 -9.23
N ALA A 143 1.03 -17.27 -9.11
CA ALA A 143 2.13 -18.08 -9.60
C ALA A 143 2.40 -17.82 -11.09
N GLY A 144 3.65 -17.53 -11.44
CA GLY A 144 4.06 -17.20 -12.81
C GLY A 144 3.77 -15.77 -13.29
N ASP A 145 3.25 -14.90 -12.41
CA ASP A 145 2.99 -13.48 -12.71
C ASP A 145 3.95 -12.55 -11.93
N PHE A 146 3.86 -11.25 -12.20
CA PHE A 146 4.49 -10.19 -11.42
C PHE A 146 3.70 -9.87 -10.15
N VAL A 147 4.38 -9.33 -9.13
CA VAL A 147 3.72 -8.76 -7.97
C VAL A 147 3.03 -7.46 -8.37
N LYS A 148 1.70 -7.45 -8.35
CA LYS A 148 0.87 -6.27 -8.66
C LYS A 148 0.40 -5.65 -7.36
N GLY A 149 0.30 -4.33 -7.32
CA GLY A 149 -0.21 -3.63 -6.16
C GLY A 149 -1.12 -2.48 -6.51
N SER A 150 -1.89 -2.07 -5.52
CA SER A 150 -2.66 -0.84 -5.54
C SER A 150 -2.55 -0.13 -4.20
N ILE A 151 -2.47 1.19 -4.25
CA ILE A 151 -2.60 2.05 -3.09
C ILE A 151 -3.82 2.94 -3.25
N ASP A 152 -4.53 3.13 -2.15
CA ASP A 152 -5.54 4.16 -2.00
C ASP A 152 -4.94 5.33 -1.21
N LEU A 153 -5.25 6.54 -1.64
CA LEU A 153 -4.62 7.76 -1.15
C LEU A 153 -5.67 8.79 -0.77
N LYS A 154 -5.43 9.49 0.35
CA LYS A 154 -6.13 10.70 0.75
C LYS A 154 -5.15 11.87 0.77
N GLY A 155 -5.40 12.88 -0.05
CA GLY A 155 -4.61 14.10 -0.18
C GLY A 155 -5.42 15.36 0.14
N VAL A 156 -4.71 16.47 0.26
CA VAL A 156 -5.31 17.73 0.75
C VAL A 156 -5.76 18.62 -0.39
N LYS A 157 -4.91 18.80 -1.41
CA LYS A 157 -5.12 19.81 -2.45
C LYS A 157 -4.42 19.43 -3.74
N GLU A 158 -4.88 20.03 -4.83
CA GLU A 158 -4.21 20.00 -6.13
C GLU A 158 -3.52 21.33 -6.40
N GLU A 159 -2.28 21.27 -6.84
CA GLU A 159 -1.48 22.41 -7.28
C GLU A 159 -0.90 22.16 -8.68
N THR A 160 -0.37 23.23 -9.28
CA THR A 160 0.44 23.08 -10.50
C THR A 160 1.79 22.47 -10.12
N GLY A 161 2.21 21.44 -10.85
CA GLY A 161 3.45 20.71 -10.59
C GLY A 161 4.49 20.90 -11.70
N SER A 162 5.69 20.40 -11.45
CA SER A 162 6.75 20.20 -12.43
C SER A 162 7.43 18.87 -12.16
N LEU A 163 7.78 18.13 -13.21
CA LEU A 163 8.54 16.89 -13.04
C LEU A 163 9.96 17.18 -12.56
N ASN A 164 10.46 16.33 -11.66
CA ASN A 164 11.89 16.28 -11.37
C ASN A 164 12.56 15.37 -12.40
N THR A 165 13.37 15.95 -13.29
CA THR A 165 14.10 15.22 -14.33
C THR A 165 15.32 14.46 -13.81
N SER A 166 15.69 14.68 -12.55
CA SER A 166 16.83 14.00 -11.90
C SER A 166 16.46 12.68 -11.25
N VAL A 167 15.17 12.32 -11.22
CA VAL A 167 14.71 11.03 -10.66
C VAL A 167 15.20 9.90 -11.57
N PRO A 168 15.94 8.91 -11.04
CA PRO A 168 16.45 7.81 -11.84
C PRO A 168 15.31 6.97 -12.43
N ASN A 169 15.54 6.44 -13.63
CA ASN A 169 14.62 5.52 -14.27
C ASN A 169 14.85 4.08 -13.75
N PHE A 170 13.90 3.18 -14.01
CA PHE A 170 13.99 1.79 -13.57
C PHE A 170 15.14 1.06 -14.28
N SER A 171 15.97 0.38 -13.50
CA SER A 171 17.10 -0.42 -13.97
C SER A 171 17.06 -1.86 -13.46
N ILE A 172 16.32 -2.10 -12.38
CA ILE A 172 16.18 -3.40 -11.73
C ILE A 172 14.86 -4.05 -12.21
N PRO A 173 14.87 -5.36 -12.50
CA PRO A 173 13.64 -6.08 -12.84
C PRO A 173 12.62 -6.06 -11.71
N SER A 174 11.33 -6.04 -12.06
CA SER A 174 10.22 -6.15 -11.11
C SER A 174 10.26 -7.45 -10.32
N TYR A 175 9.64 -7.44 -9.13
CA TYR A 175 9.41 -8.65 -8.33
C TYR A 175 8.49 -9.64 -9.06
N LYS A 176 8.80 -10.93 -8.97
CA LYS A 176 8.08 -12.02 -9.64
C LYS A 176 7.75 -13.15 -8.68
N CYS A 177 6.66 -13.83 -8.97
CA CYS A 177 6.16 -14.95 -8.17
C CYS A 177 6.61 -16.30 -8.75
N ILE A 178 7.90 -16.40 -9.09
CA ILE A 178 8.52 -17.63 -9.64
C ILE A 178 9.35 -18.35 -8.55
N SER A 179 9.84 -17.59 -7.57
CA SER A 179 10.62 -18.09 -6.43
C SER A 179 10.02 -17.61 -5.09
N ALA A 180 8.72 -17.31 -5.09
CA ALA A 180 8.05 -16.91 -3.87
C ALA A 180 7.90 -18.12 -2.96
N THR A 181 8.32 -17.98 -1.71
CA THR A 181 8.11 -19.01 -0.69
C THR A 181 7.01 -18.56 0.25
N PHE A 182 6.12 -19.48 0.58
CA PHE A 182 5.06 -19.29 1.55
C PHE A 182 5.24 -20.31 2.65
N SER A 183 5.42 -19.87 3.89
CA SER A 183 5.45 -20.78 5.03
C SER A 183 4.42 -20.41 6.06
N VAL A 184 3.78 -21.44 6.63
CA VAL A 184 2.80 -21.29 7.71
C VAL A 184 3.17 -22.23 8.85
N GLY A 185 3.37 -21.69 10.05
CA GLY A 185 3.81 -22.46 11.22
C GLY A 185 5.09 -23.25 10.96
N GLY A 186 6.02 -22.67 10.18
CA GLY A 186 7.30 -23.29 9.79
C GLY A 186 7.24 -24.33 8.65
N SER A 187 6.06 -24.65 8.13
CA SER A 187 5.92 -25.56 6.97
C SER A 187 5.80 -24.77 5.68
N ILE A 188 6.57 -25.13 4.64
CA ILE A 188 6.51 -24.48 3.33
C ILE A 188 5.39 -25.10 2.50
N PHE A 189 4.56 -24.25 1.89
CA PHE A 189 3.49 -24.67 1.00
C PHE A 189 3.62 -24.03 -0.39
N ASP A 190 3.21 -24.77 -1.41
CA ASP A 190 3.09 -24.25 -2.78
C ASP A 190 1.72 -23.60 -2.96
N ILE A 191 1.70 -22.28 -3.13
CA ILE A 191 0.47 -21.50 -3.30
C ILE A 191 0.24 -21.13 -4.77
N SER A 192 -1.02 -21.10 -5.22
CA SER A 192 -1.37 -20.62 -6.56
C SER A 192 -1.47 -19.09 -6.61
N SER A 193 -1.94 -18.48 -5.52
CA SER A 193 -2.05 -17.03 -5.38
C SER A 193 -2.03 -16.62 -3.91
N ALA A 194 -1.60 -15.37 -3.66
CA ALA A 194 -1.79 -14.69 -2.39
C ALA A 194 -2.15 -13.20 -2.60
N SER A 195 -2.92 -12.67 -1.67
CA SER A 195 -3.34 -11.28 -1.60
C SER A 195 -3.09 -10.77 -0.18
N LEU A 196 -2.24 -9.76 -0.06
CA LEU A 196 -1.98 -9.06 1.20
C LEU A 196 -2.64 -7.70 1.13
N LYS A 197 -3.43 -7.33 2.14
CA LYS A 197 -3.98 -5.98 2.28
C LYS A 197 -3.63 -5.41 3.66
N ILE A 198 -3.12 -4.18 3.65
CA ILE A 198 -2.88 -3.36 4.83
C ILE A 198 -3.85 -2.19 4.74
N ASP A 199 -4.79 -2.11 5.68
CA ASP A 199 -5.77 -1.04 5.78
C ASP A 199 -5.44 -0.17 6.99
N ASN A 200 -5.14 1.10 6.74
CA ASN A 200 -4.82 2.05 7.80
C ASN A 200 -6.07 2.64 8.47
N ALA A 201 -7.27 2.34 7.95
CA ALA A 201 -8.55 2.83 8.46
C ALA A 201 -8.51 4.35 8.73
N LEU A 202 -8.08 5.13 7.73
CA LEU A 202 -7.85 6.56 7.91
C LEU A 202 -9.13 7.31 8.28
N GLU A 203 -9.12 7.92 9.45
CA GLU A 203 -10.14 8.83 9.94
C GLU A 203 -9.84 10.24 9.44
N GLU A 204 -10.88 10.89 8.90
CA GLU A 204 -10.74 12.24 8.36
C GLU A 204 -10.59 13.25 9.49
N SER A 205 -9.57 14.09 9.38
CA SER A 205 -9.37 15.19 10.32
C SER A 205 -10.52 16.20 10.19
N PRO A 206 -11.15 16.62 11.31
CA PRO A 206 -12.21 17.61 11.25
C PRO A 206 -11.66 18.91 10.70
N LYS A 207 -12.48 19.60 9.90
CA LYS A 207 -12.15 20.95 9.47
C LYS A 207 -12.18 21.89 10.66
N THR A 208 -11.17 22.74 10.74
CA THR A 208 -11.08 23.77 11.76
C THR A 208 -11.10 25.14 11.10
N TYR A 209 -11.42 26.19 11.86
CA TYR A 209 -11.40 27.56 11.35
C TYR A 209 -10.02 27.96 10.79
N SER A 210 -8.94 27.31 11.22
CA SER A 210 -7.58 27.52 10.69
C SER A 210 -7.31 26.77 9.39
N SER A 211 -7.93 25.60 9.15
CA SER A 211 -7.72 24.81 7.93
C SER A 211 -8.59 25.27 6.75
N GLY A 212 -9.69 25.97 7.04
CA GLY A 212 -10.56 26.57 6.03
C GLY A 212 -11.20 25.53 5.11
N LEU A 213 -10.90 25.62 3.81
CA LEU A 213 -11.46 24.72 2.77
C LEU A 213 -10.84 23.31 2.77
N TYR A 214 -9.69 23.14 3.42
CA TYR A 214 -8.89 21.92 3.39
C TYR A 214 -9.00 21.14 4.71
N SER A 215 -8.91 19.82 4.63
CA SER A 215 -8.82 18.94 5.80
C SER A 215 -7.41 18.98 6.42
N GLY A 216 -7.34 18.70 7.71
CA GLY A 216 -6.07 18.43 8.40
C GLY A 216 -5.51 17.04 8.06
N GLN A 217 -4.38 16.68 8.67
CA GLN A 217 -3.77 15.37 8.49
C GLN A 217 -4.69 14.26 9.00
N PRO A 218 -5.07 13.28 8.15
CA PRO A 218 -5.87 12.14 8.61
C PRO A 218 -5.08 11.34 9.64
N GLN A 219 -5.81 10.74 10.58
CA GLN A 219 -5.25 9.88 11.61
C GLN A 219 -5.55 8.43 11.26
N HIS A 220 -4.63 7.51 11.58
CA HIS A 220 -4.92 6.10 11.36
C HIS A 220 -5.89 5.60 12.43
N GLY A 221 -6.83 4.74 12.03
CA GLY A 221 -7.75 4.07 12.93
C GLY A 221 -7.15 2.77 13.48
N LYS A 222 -8.04 1.84 13.87
CA LYS A 222 -7.64 0.46 14.14
C LYS A 222 -7.31 -0.21 12.80
N ARG A 223 -6.02 -0.42 12.55
CA ARG A 223 -5.52 -1.01 11.31
C ARG A 223 -5.86 -2.48 11.21
N SER A 224 -6.04 -2.96 9.98
CA SER A 224 -6.19 -4.38 9.68
C SER A 224 -5.15 -4.82 8.66
N VAL A 225 -4.58 -6.00 8.87
CA VAL A 225 -3.67 -6.65 7.95
C VAL A 225 -4.28 -7.99 7.61
N THR A 226 -4.82 -8.11 6.40
CA THR A 226 -5.50 -9.32 5.94
C THR A 226 -4.66 -10.03 4.90
N LEU A 227 -4.64 -11.36 4.98
CA LEU A 227 -3.95 -12.23 4.07
C LEU A 227 -4.92 -13.29 3.54
N ASP A 228 -5.04 -13.36 2.23
CA ASP A 228 -5.79 -14.37 1.52
C ASP A 228 -4.85 -15.17 0.63
N PHE A 229 -4.96 -16.49 0.61
CA PHE A 229 -4.13 -17.33 -0.25
C PHE A 229 -4.85 -18.61 -0.68
N GLU A 230 -4.40 -19.16 -1.81
CA GLU A 230 -4.94 -20.38 -2.39
C GLU A 230 -3.88 -21.48 -2.44
N ILE A 231 -4.22 -22.67 -1.94
CA ILE A 231 -3.33 -23.84 -1.90
C ILE A 231 -4.04 -25.05 -2.52
N PRO A 232 -3.33 -25.95 -3.23
CA PRO A 232 -3.89 -27.26 -3.57
C PRO A 232 -4.38 -28.01 -2.33
N TYR A 233 -5.62 -28.48 -2.39
CA TYR A 233 -6.23 -29.18 -1.25
C TYR A 233 -5.52 -30.51 -0.99
N SER A 234 -5.18 -30.76 0.27
CA SER A 234 -4.48 -31.96 0.72
C SER A 234 -4.83 -32.26 2.19
N SER A 235 -4.39 -33.42 2.71
CA SER A 235 -4.59 -33.77 4.12
C SER A 235 -3.97 -32.75 5.08
N ALA A 236 -2.87 -32.11 4.68
CA ALA A 236 -2.24 -31.05 5.47
C ALA A 236 -3.16 -29.84 5.68
N ILE A 237 -4.08 -29.58 4.75
CA ILE A 237 -5.07 -28.49 4.88
C ILE A 237 -6.18 -28.86 5.87
N GLU A 238 -6.56 -30.14 5.97
CA GLU A 238 -7.50 -30.60 7.00
C GLU A 238 -6.89 -30.54 8.41
N ASP A 239 -5.61 -30.89 8.54
CA ASP A 239 -4.85 -30.73 9.77
C ASP A 239 -4.72 -29.23 10.12
N PHE A 240 -4.40 -28.39 9.14
CA PHE A 240 -4.34 -26.94 9.30
C PHE A 240 -5.66 -26.36 9.82
N LYS A 241 -6.77 -26.72 9.17
CA LYS A 241 -8.12 -26.30 9.58
C LYS A 241 -8.43 -26.74 11.01
N SER A 242 -8.10 -27.98 11.35
CA SER A 242 -8.34 -28.54 12.69
C SER A 242 -7.50 -27.86 13.77
N ASN A 243 -6.30 -27.40 13.42
CA ASN A 243 -5.35 -26.80 14.36
C ASN A 243 -5.52 -25.29 14.54
N TYR A 244 -6.05 -24.57 13.55
CA TYR A 244 -6.09 -23.10 13.54
C TYR A 244 -7.46 -22.45 13.26
N LEU A 245 -8.36 -23.09 12.48
CA LEU A 245 -9.67 -22.47 12.19
C LEU A 245 -10.69 -22.72 13.31
N ILE A 246 -10.71 -23.94 13.85
CA ILE A 246 -11.69 -24.35 14.89
C ILE A 246 -11.13 -24.22 16.31
N THR A 247 -9.96 -23.61 16.45
CA THR A 247 -9.27 -23.39 17.72
C THR A 247 -8.96 -21.89 17.87
N GLU A 248 -8.41 -21.49 19.02
CA GLU A 248 -7.93 -20.13 19.26
C GLU A 248 -6.42 -19.99 18.97
N ASN A 249 -5.83 -20.96 18.25
CA ASN A 249 -4.40 -20.94 17.96
C ASN A 249 -4.10 -20.00 16.78
N ASN A 250 -3.03 -19.22 16.92
CA ASN A 250 -2.50 -18.40 15.84
C ASN A 250 -1.34 -19.11 15.14
N THR A 251 -1.02 -18.66 13.93
CA THR A 251 0.12 -19.18 13.17
C THR A 251 0.96 -18.05 12.59
N GLU A 252 2.26 -18.28 12.47
CA GLU A 252 3.16 -17.36 11.77
C GLU A 252 3.08 -17.61 10.26
N VAL A 253 3.05 -16.54 9.48
CA VAL A 253 3.12 -16.61 8.02
C VAL A 253 4.25 -15.76 7.47
N ILE A 254 5.04 -16.33 6.56
CA ILE A 254 6.12 -15.64 5.87
C ILE A 254 5.88 -15.71 4.36
N LEU A 255 5.76 -14.54 3.72
CA LEU A 255 5.72 -14.38 2.27
C LEU A 255 7.03 -13.78 1.78
N THR A 256 7.76 -14.51 0.95
CA THR A 256 8.96 -13.97 0.28
C THR A 256 8.69 -13.68 -1.18
N PHE A 257 9.12 -12.52 -1.67
CA PHE A 257 9.17 -12.15 -3.08
C PHE A 257 10.61 -11.84 -3.49
N ALA A 258 11.00 -12.23 -4.70
CA ALA A 258 12.33 -11.95 -5.23
C ALA A 258 12.25 -11.35 -6.64
N SER A 259 13.20 -10.49 -6.97
CA SER A 259 13.43 -10.04 -8.35
C SER A 259 14.13 -11.13 -9.16
N SER A 260 14.37 -10.89 -10.45
CA SER A 260 15.25 -11.73 -11.28
C SER A 260 16.73 -11.62 -10.87
N ILE A 261 17.06 -10.63 -10.04
CA ILE A 261 18.33 -10.54 -9.31
C ILE A 261 18.02 -10.98 -7.87
N SER A 262 18.56 -12.12 -7.46
CA SER A 262 18.15 -12.84 -6.23
C SER A 262 18.35 -12.06 -4.94
N ASP A 263 19.29 -11.12 -4.94
CA ASP A 263 19.64 -10.33 -3.74
C ASP A 263 18.59 -9.25 -3.44
N TYR A 264 17.79 -8.83 -4.43
CA TYR A 264 16.63 -7.98 -4.19
C TYR A 264 15.44 -8.83 -3.75
N LYS A 265 15.16 -8.81 -2.44
CA LYS A 265 14.14 -9.61 -1.79
C LYS A 265 13.22 -8.74 -0.93
N ILE A 266 11.95 -9.13 -0.86
CA ILE A 266 10.99 -8.64 0.15
C ILE A 266 10.50 -9.86 0.92
N GLU A 267 10.47 -9.76 2.23
CA GLU A 267 9.90 -10.74 3.12
C GLU A 267 8.86 -10.07 4.01
N VAL A 268 7.62 -10.52 3.92
CA VAL A 268 6.52 -10.07 4.76
C VAL A 268 6.27 -11.15 5.80
N ILE A 269 6.43 -10.80 7.07
CA ILE A 269 6.26 -11.70 8.22
C ILE A 269 5.02 -11.25 8.98
N ILE A 270 4.08 -12.16 9.19
CA ILE A 270 2.91 -11.97 10.06
C ILE A 270 3.06 -12.94 11.22
N SER A 271 3.44 -12.42 12.38
CA SER A 271 3.80 -13.22 13.56
C SER A 271 2.62 -14.03 14.13
N ASN A 272 1.43 -13.41 14.16
CA ASN A 272 0.22 -13.99 14.73
C ASN A 272 -0.96 -13.83 13.77
N LEU A 273 -1.09 -14.72 12.79
CA LEU A 273 -2.25 -14.79 11.91
C LEU A 273 -3.37 -15.61 12.57
N SER A 274 -4.54 -15.00 12.74
CA SER A 274 -5.79 -15.70 13.04
C SER A 274 -6.45 -16.14 11.74
N VAL A 275 -6.75 -17.43 11.62
CA VAL A 275 -7.41 -17.98 10.43
C VAL A 275 -8.92 -17.78 10.57
N ASN A 276 -9.51 -17.07 9.63
CA ASN A 276 -10.92 -16.68 9.68
C ASN A 276 -11.80 -17.59 8.82
N ASP A 277 -11.28 -18.07 7.69
CA ASP A 277 -12.00 -19.00 6.81
C ASP A 277 -11.04 -19.98 6.13
N VAL A 278 -11.52 -21.21 5.94
CA VAL A 278 -10.90 -22.24 5.10
C VAL A 278 -12.00 -22.92 4.29
N SER A 279 -12.03 -22.66 2.99
CA SER A 279 -13.03 -23.22 2.08
C SER A 279 -12.38 -24.09 1.00
N ALA A 280 -12.87 -25.32 0.85
CA ALA A 280 -12.38 -26.31 -0.11
C ALA A 280 -13.55 -26.98 -0.84
N ASN A 281 -14.30 -26.18 -1.61
CA ASN A 281 -15.54 -26.62 -2.25
C ASN A 281 -15.27 -27.38 -3.56
N ILE A 282 -16.02 -28.47 -3.79
CA ILE A 282 -15.95 -29.23 -5.06
C ILE A 282 -16.86 -28.55 -6.09
N GLY A 283 -16.27 -27.81 -7.01
CA GLY A 283 -17.00 -27.09 -8.08
C GLY A 283 -17.00 -27.79 -9.44
N GLY A 284 -16.23 -28.87 -9.62
CA GLY A 284 -16.09 -29.56 -10.91
C GLY A 284 -15.00 -30.64 -10.90
N THR A 285 -14.59 -31.09 -12.09
CA THR A 285 -13.58 -32.14 -12.28
C THR A 285 -12.13 -31.63 -12.24
N GLY A 286 -11.91 -30.37 -11.86
CA GLY A 286 -10.59 -29.75 -11.80
C GLY A 286 -9.79 -30.18 -10.57
N ILE A 287 -8.58 -29.65 -10.45
CA ILE A 287 -7.77 -29.77 -9.22
C ILE A 287 -8.53 -29.08 -8.08
N LEU A 288 -8.67 -29.75 -6.95
CA LEU A 288 -9.30 -29.17 -5.77
C LEU A 288 -8.33 -28.21 -5.09
N THR A 289 -8.78 -26.99 -4.84
CA THR A 289 -8.03 -25.94 -4.14
C THR A 289 -8.74 -25.58 -2.85
N ALA A 290 -7.97 -25.08 -1.88
CA ALA A 290 -8.45 -24.48 -0.65
C ALA A 290 -8.12 -22.99 -0.67
N SER A 291 -9.13 -22.15 -0.44
CA SER A 291 -8.97 -20.73 -0.19
C SER A 291 -8.94 -20.51 1.32
N ILE A 292 -7.90 -19.84 1.80
CA ILE A 292 -7.67 -19.55 3.21
C ILE A 292 -7.58 -18.04 3.38
N SER A 293 -8.30 -17.51 4.36
CA SER A 293 -8.23 -16.10 4.74
C SER A 293 -7.88 -15.96 6.22
N GLY A 294 -7.09 -14.95 6.54
CA GLY A 294 -6.71 -14.63 7.90
C GLY A 294 -6.42 -13.16 8.13
N GLU A 295 -6.35 -12.78 9.39
CA GLU A 295 -6.04 -11.41 9.83
C GLU A 295 -4.95 -11.45 10.90
N ALA A 296 -4.00 -10.51 10.81
CA ALA A 296 -2.94 -10.38 11.81
C ALA A 296 -3.50 -9.85 13.13
N LEU A 297 -3.10 -10.47 14.23
CA LEU A 297 -3.45 -10.06 15.59
C LEU A 297 -2.27 -9.36 16.26
N SER A 298 -2.58 -8.29 17.01
CA SER A 298 -1.64 -7.71 17.96
C SER A 298 -1.72 -8.51 19.26
N VAL A 299 -0.67 -9.29 19.55
CA VAL A 299 -0.58 -10.17 20.72
C VAL A 299 0.64 -9.80 21.54
N GLY A 300 0.43 -9.30 22.76
CA GLY A 300 1.53 -8.85 23.62
C GLY A 300 2.39 -7.77 22.94
N ASP A 301 3.70 -7.94 23.03
CA ASP A 301 4.70 -6.99 22.49
C ASP A 301 5.19 -7.38 21.07
N THR A 302 4.63 -8.43 20.45
CA THR A 302 5.05 -8.82 19.09
C THR A 302 4.37 -7.95 18.05
N GLU A 303 5.17 -7.42 17.12
CA GLU A 303 4.68 -6.68 15.97
C GLU A 303 3.77 -7.58 15.11
N PRO A 304 2.59 -7.09 14.71
CA PRO A 304 1.63 -7.89 13.95
C PRO A 304 2.09 -8.13 12.51
N ILE A 305 2.91 -7.23 11.95
CA ILE A 305 3.54 -7.37 10.64
C ILE A 305 4.93 -6.75 10.66
N GLU A 306 5.89 -7.44 10.04
CA GLU A 306 7.22 -6.95 9.75
C GLU A 306 7.48 -7.11 8.25
N VAL A 307 7.96 -6.05 7.59
CA VAL A 307 8.36 -6.11 6.18
C VAL A 307 9.86 -5.88 6.09
N ASN A 308 10.58 -6.94 5.72
CA ASN A 308 12.00 -6.93 5.49
C ASN A 308 12.31 -6.75 4.00
N ILE A 309 13.01 -5.67 3.65
CA ILE A 309 13.40 -5.36 2.28
C ILE A 309 14.92 -5.39 2.19
N THR A 310 15.43 -6.20 1.27
CA THR A 310 16.86 -6.28 0.98
C THR A 310 17.17 -5.57 -0.33
N ASP A 311 17.99 -4.53 -0.28
CA ASP A 311 18.44 -3.78 -1.43
C ASP A 311 19.77 -3.05 -1.15
N LYS A 312 20.17 -2.11 -2.01
CA LYS A 312 21.45 -1.37 -1.93
C LYS A 312 21.31 0.01 -1.31
N THR A 313 20.14 0.37 -0.79
CA THR A 313 19.88 1.66 -0.17
C THR A 313 20.50 1.65 1.22
N SER A 314 21.47 2.53 1.46
CA SER A 314 22.20 2.56 2.73
C SER A 314 21.56 3.46 3.79
N THR A 315 20.37 3.98 3.53
CA THR A 315 19.69 4.97 4.37
C THR A 315 18.24 4.57 4.58
N PRO A 316 17.68 4.74 5.79
CA PRO A 316 16.28 4.46 6.04
C PRO A 316 15.36 5.16 5.02
N TYR A 317 14.35 4.43 4.56
CA TYR A 317 13.31 4.92 3.70
C TYR A 317 12.57 6.05 4.40
N GLY A 318 12.84 7.27 3.95
CA GLY A 318 12.17 8.46 4.43
C GLY A 318 12.95 9.34 5.40
N GLU A 319 14.24 9.12 5.58
CA GLU A 319 15.11 10.23 6.02
C GLU A 319 15.36 11.25 4.90
#